data_AF-A0A1Y2HQI9-F1
#
_entry.id   AF-A0A1Y2HQI9-F1
#
_cell.length_a   1.000
_cell.length_b   1.000
_cell.length_c   1.000
_cell.angle_alpha   90.00
_cell.angle_beta   90.00
_cell.angle_gamma   90.00
#
_symmetry.space_group_name_H-M   'P 1'
#
loop_
_entity.id
_entity.type
_entity.pdbx_description
1 polymer ?
#
loop_
_entity_poly.entity_id
_entity_poly.type
_entity_poly.pdbx_seq_one_letter_code
_entity_poly.pdbx_strand_id
1 'polypeptide(L)'
;ADPIVCRICRDESTPEEPLYTPCKCTGSIRHVHQACLSEWLSHSGKEKCEVCGARFQFKVVYAEDMPTFLPITVVVRNAIRGTAETVANAIRVLVVSEVWIVGLPLVFGMMWGKLF
;
A
#
# COMPACT_ATOMS: atom_id res chain seq x y z
N ALA A 1 20.11 35.25 -13.47
CA ALA A 1 19.83 34.24 -12.43
C ALA A 1 19.88 32.89 -13.12
N ASP A 2 20.69 31.96 -12.63
CA ASP A 2 20.80 30.64 -13.26
C ASP A 2 19.48 29.87 -13.11
N PRO A 3 19.01 29.18 -14.17
CA PRO A 3 17.77 28.42 -14.12
C PRO A 3 17.90 27.24 -13.14
N ILE A 4 16.80 26.94 -12.44
CA ILE A 4 16.73 25.75 -11.58
C ILE A 4 16.52 24.53 -12.49
N VAL A 5 17.49 23.61 -12.46
CA VAL A 5 17.51 22.39 -13.28
C VAL A 5 17.45 21.13 -12.43
N CYS A 6 17.02 20.03 -13.05
CA CYS A 6 17.03 18.70 -12.44
C CYS A 6 18.46 18.22 -12.19
N ARG A 7 18.73 17.67 -10.99
CA ARG A 7 20.06 17.13 -10.67
C ARG A 7 20.44 15.88 -11.48
N ILE A 8 19.47 15.18 -12.08
CA ILE A 8 19.68 13.90 -12.78
C ILE A 8 19.86 14.13 -14.28
N CYS A 9 18.85 14.66 -14.98
CA CYS A 9 18.91 14.90 -16.43
C CYS A 9 19.51 16.27 -16.81
N ARG A 10 19.59 17.22 -15.87
CA ARG A 10 20.07 18.59 -16.10
C ARG A 10 19.16 19.48 -16.96
N ASP A 11 17.91 19.07 -17.15
CA ASP A 11 16.89 19.88 -17.83
C ASP A 11 16.10 20.78 -16.87
N GLU A 12 15.47 21.80 -17.42
CA GLU A 12 14.62 22.75 -16.69
C GLU A 12 13.25 22.15 -16.31
N SER A 13 12.51 22.87 -15.46
CA SER A 13 11.13 22.50 -15.14
C SER A 13 10.20 22.82 -16.31
N THR A 14 9.44 21.85 -16.79
CA THR A 14 8.36 22.09 -17.76
C THR A 14 7.00 22.00 -17.06
N PRO A 15 5.91 22.50 -17.66
CA PRO A 15 4.56 22.33 -17.11
C PRO A 15 4.14 20.86 -17.02
N GLU A 16 4.62 20.03 -17.95
CA GLU A 16 4.37 18.60 -18.03
C GLU A 16 5.24 17.82 -17.02
N GLU A 17 6.48 18.27 -16.80
CA GLU A 17 7.44 17.67 -15.88
C GLU A 17 8.00 18.71 -14.89
N PRO A 18 7.25 19.02 -13.82
CA PRO A 18 7.73 19.96 -12.82
C PRO A 18 8.85 19.38 -11.94
N LEU A 19 9.71 20.28 -11.43
CA LEU A 19 10.78 19.93 -10.48
C LEU A 19 10.26 19.87 -9.03
N TYR A 20 10.62 18.81 -8.31
CA TYR A 20 10.24 18.56 -6.92
C TYR A 20 11.45 18.59 -5.98
N THR A 21 11.19 18.72 -4.67
CA THR A 21 12.20 18.67 -3.60
C THR A 21 11.93 17.48 -2.67
N PRO A 22 12.38 16.26 -3.02
CA PRO A 22 12.03 15.03 -2.30
C PRO A 22 12.90 14.78 -1.06
N CYS A 23 13.92 15.62 -0.80
CA CYS A 23 14.87 15.46 0.29
C CYS A 23 15.25 16.82 0.91
N LYS A 24 16.00 16.79 2.01
CA LYS A 24 16.39 17.98 2.79
C LYS A 24 17.66 18.68 2.27
N CYS A 25 18.13 18.35 1.07
CA CYS A 25 19.30 18.99 0.48
C CYS A 25 19.03 20.48 0.20
N THR A 26 20.11 21.27 0.19
CA THR A 26 20.09 22.71 -0.08
C THR A 26 20.68 23.02 -1.46
N GLY A 27 20.29 24.13 -2.07
CA GLY A 27 20.80 24.54 -3.39
C GLY A 27 20.20 23.73 -4.55
N SER A 28 20.93 23.65 -5.67
CA SER A 28 20.47 23.02 -6.92
C SER A 28 20.25 21.51 -6.80
N ILE A 29 21.02 20.82 -5.94
CA ILE A 29 20.97 19.35 -5.81
C ILE A 29 19.67 18.81 -5.21
N ARG A 30 18.80 19.68 -4.69
CA ARG A 30 17.50 19.29 -4.12
C ARG A 30 16.42 19.13 -5.18
N HIS A 31 16.60 19.72 -6.37
CA HIS A 31 15.58 19.76 -7.42
C HIS A 31 15.72 18.55 -8.36
N VAL A 32 14.61 17.83 -8.56
CA VAL A 32 14.59 16.65 -9.42
C VAL A 32 13.20 16.44 -10.02
N HIS A 33 13.12 15.93 -11.25
CA HIS A 33 11.85 15.48 -11.83
C HIS A 33 11.35 14.21 -11.15
N GLN A 34 10.03 14.04 -11.10
CA GLN A 34 9.40 12.84 -10.55
C GLN A 34 9.81 11.58 -11.32
N ALA A 35 9.79 11.63 -12.66
CA ALA A 35 10.17 10.51 -13.52
C ALA A 35 11.64 10.11 -13.29
N CYS A 36 12.57 11.06 -13.39
CA CYS A 36 14.00 10.79 -13.17
C CYS A 36 14.29 10.21 -11.78
N LEU A 37 13.63 10.71 -10.73
CA LEU A 37 13.82 10.16 -9.39
C LEU A 37 13.28 8.73 -9.30
N SER A 38 12.09 8.47 -9.84
CA SER A 38 11.48 7.13 -9.79
C SER A 38 12.33 6.08 -10.49
N GLU A 39 12.88 6.41 -11.66
CA GLU A 39 13.77 5.54 -12.43
C GLU A 39 15.13 5.36 -11.73
N TRP A 40 15.69 6.43 -11.16
CA TRP A 40 16.93 6.31 -10.41
C TRP A 40 16.78 5.40 -9.18
N LEU A 41 15.63 5.43 -8.50
CA LEU A 41 15.36 4.57 -7.34
C LEU A 41 15.09 3.13 -7.73
N SER A 42 14.41 2.89 -8.86
CA SER A 42 14.19 1.54 -9.37
C SER A 42 15.50 0.85 -9.73
N HIS A 43 16.47 1.60 -10.29
CA HIS A 43 17.79 1.08 -10.63
C HIS A 43 18.74 0.99 -9.42
N SER A 44 18.73 1.98 -8.51
CA SER A 44 19.68 2.02 -7.39
C SER A 44 19.27 1.19 -6.18
N GLY A 45 17.97 0.90 -6.02
CA GLY A 45 17.42 0.20 -4.85
C GLY A 45 17.57 0.97 -3.52
N LYS A 46 17.93 2.25 -3.56
CA LYS A 46 18.15 3.08 -2.36
C LYS A 46 16.89 3.86 -2.03
N GLU A 47 16.42 3.82 -0.77
CA GLU A 47 15.27 4.62 -0.33
C GLU A 47 15.65 5.98 0.31
N LYS A 48 16.95 6.24 0.43
CA LYS A 48 17.50 7.41 1.12
C LYS A 48 18.37 8.22 0.17
N CYS A 49 18.33 9.54 0.35
CA CYS A 49 19.24 10.43 -0.34
C CYS A 49 20.68 10.15 0.08
N GLU A 50 21.58 9.99 -0.89
CA GLU A 50 23.01 9.71 -0.65
C GLU A 50 23.79 10.91 -0.11
N VAL A 51 23.22 12.12 -0.19
CA VAL A 51 23.87 13.35 0.26
C VAL A 51 23.45 13.71 1.69
N CYS A 52 22.15 13.78 1.96
CA CYS A 52 21.63 14.17 3.27
C CYS A 52 21.14 13.02 4.15
N GLY A 53 21.09 11.78 3.63
CA GLY A 53 20.62 10.61 4.37
C GLY A 53 19.10 10.56 4.66
N ALA A 54 18.36 11.62 4.33
CA ALA A 54 16.91 11.66 4.51
C ALA A 54 16.21 10.66 3.56
N ARG A 55 15.13 10.01 4.04
CA ARG A 55 14.24 9.23 3.17
C ARG A 55 13.56 10.16 2.17
N PHE A 56 13.42 9.69 0.93
CA PHE A 56 12.68 10.43 -0.09
C PHE A 56 11.19 10.53 0.30
N GLN A 57 10.60 11.72 0.18
CA GLN A 57 9.18 11.95 0.43
C GLN A 57 8.43 12.01 -0.90
N PHE A 58 7.53 11.07 -1.13
CA PHE A 58 6.60 11.08 -2.25
C PHE A 58 5.26 11.64 -1.80
N LYS A 59 4.78 12.69 -2.48
CA LYS A 59 3.40 13.13 -2.33
C LYS A 59 2.55 12.25 -3.26
N VAL A 60 1.50 11.64 -2.73
CA VAL A 60 0.52 10.94 -3.56
C VAL A 60 -0.09 11.93 -4.56
N VAL A 61 0.00 11.62 -5.85
CA VAL A 61 -0.67 12.38 -6.91
C VAL A 61 -2.10 11.86 -6.98
N TYR A 62 -3.04 12.68 -6.54
CA TYR A 62 -4.46 12.43 -6.82
C TYR A 62 -4.70 12.75 -8.30
N ALA A 63 -5.42 11.89 -9.03
CA ALA A 63 -5.76 12.17 -10.42
C ALA A 63 -6.48 13.53 -10.52
N GLU A 64 -6.21 14.33 -11.57
CA GLU A 64 -6.84 15.65 -11.75
C GLU A 64 -8.37 15.60 -11.69
N ASP A 65 -8.97 14.46 -12.06
CA ASP A 65 -10.40 14.21 -12.09
C ASP A 65 -10.94 13.54 -10.81
N MET A 66 -10.23 13.64 -9.68
CA MET A 66 -10.75 13.10 -8.43
C MET A 66 -11.98 13.90 -7.95
N PRO A 67 -13.17 13.27 -7.86
CA PRO A 67 -14.34 13.96 -7.33
C PRO A 67 -14.09 14.36 -5.87
N THR A 68 -14.48 15.58 -5.51
CA THR A 68 -14.31 16.15 -4.16
C THR A 68 -15.00 15.33 -3.06
N PHE A 69 -15.94 14.47 -3.45
CA PHE A 69 -16.66 13.58 -2.56
C PHE A 69 -16.46 12.15 -3.04
N LEU A 70 -15.92 11.30 -2.16
CA LEU A 70 -15.87 9.87 -2.41
C LEU A 70 -17.31 9.34 -2.41
N PRO A 71 -17.83 8.83 -3.55
CA PRO A 71 -19.22 8.40 -3.61
C PRO A 71 -19.46 7.27 -2.62
N ILE A 72 -20.48 7.46 -1.77
CA ILE A 72 -20.84 6.50 -0.72
C ILE A 72 -21.08 5.10 -1.27
N THR A 73 -21.52 4.97 -2.52
CA THR A 73 -21.73 3.68 -3.18
C THR A 73 -20.44 2.87 -3.30
N VAL A 74 -19.29 3.50 -3.54
CA VAL A 74 -18.00 2.81 -3.65
C VAL A 74 -17.51 2.37 -2.27
N VAL A 75 -17.70 3.21 -1.24
CA VAL A 75 -17.39 2.88 0.16
C VAL A 75 -18.28 1.74 0.64
N VAL A 76 -19.59 1.87 0.48
CA VAL A 76 -20.59 0.88 0.88
C VAL A 76 -20.40 -0.43 0.12
N ARG A 77 -20.16 -0.41 -1.19
CA ARG A 77 -19.90 -1.63 -1.98
C ARG A 77 -18.66 -2.39 -1.49
N ASN A 78 -17.55 -1.68 -1.23
CA ASN A 78 -16.34 -2.32 -0.73
C ASN A 78 -16.49 -2.80 0.71
N ALA A 79 -17.21 -2.05 1.55
CA ALA A 79 -17.53 -2.44 2.91
C ALA A 79 -18.42 -3.70 2.92
N ILE A 80 -19.48 -3.74 2.11
CA ILE A 80 -20.37 -4.91 1.97
C ILE A 80 -19.57 -6.14 1.55
N ARG A 81 -18.76 -6.04 0.48
CA ARG A 81 -17.94 -7.17 0.00
C ARG A 81 -17.01 -7.70 1.09
N GLY A 82 -16.30 -6.82 1.79
CA GLY A 82 -15.39 -7.23 2.87
C GLY A 82 -16.11 -7.83 4.09
N THR A 83 -17.26 -7.29 4.47
CA THR A 83 -18.07 -7.85 5.56
C THR A 83 -18.72 -9.17 5.19
N ALA A 84 -19.18 -9.35 3.95
CA ALA A 84 -19.83 -10.57 3.49
C ALA A 84 -18.86 -11.77 3.49
N GLU A 85 -17.63 -11.57 3.04
CA GLU A 85 -16.58 -12.59 3.09
C GLU A 85 -16.24 -13.00 4.53
N THR A 86 -16.15 -12.02 5.43
CA THR A 86 -15.89 -12.25 6.85
C THR A 86 -17.03 -13.03 7.51
N VAL A 87 -18.29 -12.68 7.22
CA VAL A 87 -19.47 -13.37 7.74
C VAL A 87 -19.54 -14.81 7.23
N ALA A 88 -19.31 -15.04 5.93
CA ALA A 88 -19.31 -16.39 5.37
C ALA A 88 -18.22 -17.27 6.00
N ASN A 89 -17.03 -16.74 6.23
CA ASN A 89 -15.95 -17.45 6.91
C ASN A 89 -16.27 -17.71 8.38
N ALA A 90 -16.86 -16.75 9.09
CA ALA A 90 -17.30 -16.94 10.47
C ALA A 90 -18.35 -18.06 10.59
N ILE A 91 -19.35 -18.09 9.68
CA ILE A 91 -20.36 -19.16 9.63
C ILE A 91 -19.70 -20.53 9.44
N ARG A 92 -18.75 -20.64 8.50
CA ARG A 92 -17.99 -21.88 8.28
C ARG A 92 -17.26 -22.34 9.53
N VAL A 93 -16.57 -21.43 10.23
CA VAL A 93 -15.84 -21.75 11.47
C VAL A 93 -16.79 -22.23 12.56
N LEU A 94 -17.93 -21.57 12.76
CA LEU A 94 -18.92 -21.98 13.75
C LEU A 94 -19.42 -23.41 13.48
N VAL A 95 -19.85 -23.70 12.24
CA VAL A 95 -20.33 -25.04 11.87
C VAL A 95 -19.26 -26.11 12.12
N VAL A 96 -18.02 -25.85 11.73
CA VAL A 96 -16.91 -26.78 11.94
C VAL A 96 -16.66 -26.96 13.44
N SER A 97 -16.62 -25.89 14.23
CA SER A 97 -16.37 -25.97 15.66
C SER A 97 -17.41 -26.84 16.38
N GLU A 98 -18.69 -26.69 16.07
CA GLU A 98 -19.76 -27.52 16.63
C GLU A 98 -19.60 -29.00 16.25
N VAL A 99 -19.23 -29.27 15.00
CA VAL A 99 -18.99 -30.65 14.52
C VAL A 99 -17.80 -31.30 15.22
N TRP A 100 -16.72 -30.55 15.49
CA TRP A 100 -15.57 -31.10 16.20
C TRP A 100 -15.81 -31.23 17.71
N ILE A 101 -16.54 -30.29 18.32
CA ILE A 101 -16.90 -30.34 19.75
C ILE A 101 -17.87 -31.49 20.04
N VAL A 102 -18.77 -31.86 19.12
CA VAL A 102 -19.72 -32.97 19.33
C VAL A 102 -19.20 -34.28 18.75
N GLY A 103 -18.60 -34.24 17.56
CA GLY A 103 -18.09 -35.41 16.87
C GLY A 103 -16.91 -36.06 17.59
N LEU A 104 -15.95 -35.28 18.09
CA LEU A 104 -14.80 -35.86 18.81
C LEU A 104 -15.23 -36.56 20.11
N PRO A 105 -16.02 -35.96 21.02
CA PRO A 105 -16.43 -36.65 22.24
C PRO A 105 -17.23 -37.92 21.99
N LEU A 106 -18.09 -37.94 20.96
CA LEU A 106 -18.85 -39.14 20.60
C LEU A 106 -17.94 -40.25 20.06
N VAL A 107 -16.98 -39.90 19.19
CA VAL A 107 -16.03 -40.88 18.61
C VAL A 107 -15.06 -41.40 19.69
N PHE A 108 -14.53 -40.52 20.54
CA PHE A 108 -13.67 -40.92 21.67
C PHE A 108 -14.42 -41.82 22.65
N GLY A 109 -15.66 -41.47 23.00
CA GLY A 109 -16.51 -42.31 23.86
C GLY A 109 -16.82 -43.68 23.24
N MET A 110 -17.13 -43.74 21.94
CA MET A 110 -17.38 -45.00 21.24
C MET A 110 -16.11 -45.86 21.08
N MET A 111 -14.96 -45.25 20.80
CA MET A 111 -13.70 -45.98 20.65
C MET A 111 -13.24 -46.59 21.97
N TRP A 112 -13.28 -45.84 23.08
CA TRP A 112 -12.89 -46.37 24.39
C TRP A 112 -13.86 -47.43 24.92
N GLY A 113 -15.16 -47.34 24.63
CA GLY A 113 -16.12 -48.39 24.98
C GLY A 113 -16.04 -49.67 24.14
N LYS A 114 -15.27 -49.68 23.05
CA LYS A 114 -15.01 -50.89 22.23
C LYS A 114 -13.60 -51.45 22.39
N LEU A 115 -12.66 -50.67 22.91
CA LEU A 115 -11.26 -51.06 23.13
C LEU A 115 -10.96 -51.55 24.56
N PHE A 116 -11.90 -51.37 25.50
CA PHE A 116 -11.88 -51.91 26.87
C PHE A 116 -13.20 -52.65 27.14
#